data_AF-A0A813F6F8-F1
#
_entry.id   AF-A0A813F6F8-F1
#
_cell.length_a   1.000
_cell.length_b   1.000
_cell.length_c   1.000
_cell.angle_alpha   90.00
_cell.angle_beta   90.00
_cell.angle_gamma   90.00
#
_symmetry.space_group_name_H-M   'P 1'
#
loop_
_entity.id
_entity.type
_entity.pdbx_description
1 polymer ?
#
loop_
_entity_poly.entity_id
_entity_poly.type
_entity_poly.pdbx_seq_one_letter_code
_entity_poly.pdbx_strand_id
1 'polypeptide(L)'
;VRVVEECTAPELSSLPLVSGSPVTTKPLAALPPSLPTVVEVSKNHLLFTWASGELRDCAFKAWRVQWQVFGLFEEVGNETVRLEPTWTDAAECSSASAHGSGSCNLTSMVGLLSVNVSHELRVQETCGSSLADSAFTTTPRFWWTSSPEVWYVRLGPSQEAAAVTDVLSPPDSCVPVPQAIGQGQAPLEFSVCHSGPFNRTVSVTRTDVPSGWTYDLWLKCVTEASLAPLTAARAPTLFQLSQPATLSLTAGFQAGPGIGSCSCASLRLQLRANGSSAWTDFGGGCSNISSRQCMAEGLLPDTLYEGRLQVACQEAETNSDFISSATPVATLPGCKWSTDSGRQQEYQCGDGTYCDWADEA
;
A
#
# COMPACT_ATOMS: atom_id res chain seq x y z
N VAL A 1 -38.53 -27.22 -7.26
CA VAL A 1 -37.94 -28.41 -7.95
C VAL A 1 -38.96 -29.53 -7.91
N ARG A 2 -39.15 -30.24 -9.02
CA ARG A 2 -39.95 -31.48 -9.09
C ARG A 2 -38.99 -32.61 -9.42
N VAL A 3 -39.10 -33.71 -8.70
CA VAL A 3 -38.33 -34.93 -8.98
C VAL A 3 -39.33 -36.02 -9.36
N VAL A 4 -39.07 -36.67 -10.48
CA VAL A 4 -39.82 -37.83 -10.98
C VAL A 4 -38.79 -38.91 -11.24
N GLU A 5 -39.08 -40.13 -10.79
CA GLU A 5 -38.37 -41.31 -11.27
C GLU A 5 -39.08 -41.79 -12.55
N GLU A 6 -38.42 -41.66 -13.69
CA GLU A 6 -38.95 -42.10 -14.99
C GLU A 6 -38.46 -43.52 -15.30
N CYS A 7 -39.41 -44.42 -15.54
CA CYS A 7 -39.13 -45.78 -16.03
C CYS A 7 -39.32 -45.85 -17.55
N THR A 8 -38.66 -46.83 -18.18
CA THR A 8 -38.83 -47.12 -19.62
C THR A 8 -40.27 -47.46 -20.00
N ALA A 9 -41.04 -47.98 -19.05
CA ALA A 9 -42.48 -48.17 -19.17
C ALA A 9 -43.19 -46.99 -18.46
N PRO A 10 -43.90 -46.10 -19.19
CA PRO A 10 -44.41 -44.83 -18.65
C PRO A 10 -45.47 -45.01 -17.56
N GLU A 11 -46.15 -46.15 -17.52
CA GLU A 11 -47.12 -46.51 -16.49
C GLU A 11 -46.48 -46.85 -15.14
N LEU A 12 -45.16 -47.08 -15.09
CA LEU A 12 -44.40 -47.38 -13.88
C LEU A 12 -43.66 -46.16 -13.32
N SER A 13 -43.66 -45.02 -14.03
CA SER A 13 -43.03 -43.79 -13.55
C SER A 13 -43.73 -43.27 -12.29
N SER A 14 -42.95 -42.72 -11.36
CA SER A 14 -43.48 -42.21 -10.10
C SER A 14 -44.35 -40.97 -10.31
N LEU A 15 -45.26 -40.69 -9.36
CA LEU A 15 -45.88 -39.36 -9.31
C LEU A 15 -44.81 -38.29 -9.00
N PRO A 16 -44.92 -37.07 -9.57
CA PRO A 16 -43.97 -36.01 -9.30
C PRO A 16 -44.01 -35.60 -7.84
N LEU A 17 -42.90 -35.83 -7.13
CA LEU A 17 -42.72 -35.27 -5.79
C LEU A 17 -42.30 -33.81 -5.94
N VAL A 18 -43.17 -32.91 -5.50
CA VAL A 18 -42.89 -31.48 -5.44
C VAL A 18 -42.29 -31.19 -4.07
N SER A 19 -41.15 -30.47 -4.03
CA SER A 19 -40.61 -29.95 -2.76
C SER A 19 -41.72 -29.22 -2.00
N GLY A 20 -42.07 -29.72 -0.81
CA GLY A 20 -43.16 -29.17 0.00
C GLY A 20 -42.89 -27.78 0.56
N SER A 21 -41.63 -27.37 0.56
CA SER A 21 -41.21 -26.02 0.94
C SER A 21 -40.68 -25.27 -0.27
N PRO A 22 -41.13 -24.01 -0.51
CA PRO A 22 -40.48 -23.14 -1.47
C PRO A 22 -39.03 -22.89 -1.01
N VAL A 23 -38.08 -23.10 -1.91
CA VAL A 23 -36.68 -22.70 -1.71
C VAL A 23 -36.53 -21.34 -2.36
N THR A 24 -36.36 -20.30 -1.55
CA THR A 24 -36.00 -18.96 -2.03
C THR A 24 -34.49 -18.87 -2.12
N THR A 25 -33.97 -18.60 -3.32
CA THR A 25 -32.57 -18.19 -3.49
C THR A 25 -32.45 -16.74 -3.02
N LYS A 26 -31.49 -16.46 -2.12
CA LYS A 26 -31.15 -15.08 -1.79
C LYS A 26 -30.43 -14.46 -3.00
N PRO A 27 -30.76 -13.22 -3.41
CA PRO A 27 -30.05 -12.56 -4.48
C PRO A 27 -28.59 -12.37 -4.07
N LEU A 28 -27.68 -12.52 -5.04
CA LEU A 28 -26.28 -12.20 -4.86
C LEU A 28 -26.10 -10.67 -4.88
N ALA A 29 -25.66 -10.12 -3.75
CA ALA A 29 -25.42 -8.69 -3.60
C ALA A 29 -24.39 -8.15 -4.60
N ALA A 30 -24.65 -6.94 -5.10
CA ALA A 30 -23.73 -6.19 -5.95
C ALA A 30 -22.36 -6.04 -5.27
N LEU A 31 -21.30 -5.95 -6.07
CA LEU A 31 -19.98 -5.64 -5.53
C LEU A 31 -19.92 -4.17 -5.09
N PRO A 32 -19.13 -3.85 -4.05
CA PRO A 32 -18.93 -2.48 -3.62
C PRO A 32 -18.39 -1.62 -4.78
N PRO A 33 -18.83 -0.35 -4.90
CA PRO A 33 -18.29 0.60 -5.87
C PRO A 33 -16.81 0.89 -5.64
N SER A 34 -16.15 1.53 -6.60
CA SER A 34 -14.78 2.01 -6.40
C SER A 34 -14.71 3.04 -5.28
N LEU A 35 -13.52 3.26 -4.74
CA LEU A 35 -13.30 4.31 -3.75
C LEU A 35 -13.71 5.69 -4.32
N PRO A 36 -14.50 6.49 -3.59
CA PRO A 36 -14.83 7.85 -4.01
C PRO A 36 -13.58 8.69 -4.23
N THR A 37 -13.58 9.42 -5.33
CA THR A 37 -12.46 10.26 -5.79
C THR A 37 -12.90 11.71 -5.77
N VAL A 38 -12.08 12.60 -5.23
CA VAL A 38 -12.42 14.02 -5.13
C VAL A 38 -11.97 14.70 -6.42
N VAL A 39 -12.92 15.31 -7.11
CA VAL A 39 -12.70 15.96 -8.42
C VAL A 39 -12.60 17.46 -8.26
N GLU A 40 -13.39 18.04 -7.35
CA GLU A 40 -13.41 19.48 -7.13
C GLU A 40 -13.65 19.78 -5.65
N VAL A 41 -12.91 20.75 -5.13
CA VAL A 41 -13.04 21.24 -3.76
C VAL A 41 -13.22 22.75 -3.84
N SER A 42 -14.27 23.24 -3.19
CA SER A 42 -14.49 24.67 -3.00
C SER A 42 -14.76 24.96 -1.53
N LYS A 43 -14.95 26.25 -1.22
CA LYS A 43 -15.36 26.67 0.12
C LYS A 43 -16.70 26.11 0.58
N ASN A 44 -17.57 25.81 -0.37
CA ASN A 44 -18.96 25.49 -0.09
C ASN A 44 -19.36 24.12 -0.60
N HIS A 45 -18.47 23.43 -1.32
CA HIS A 45 -18.84 22.17 -1.94
C HIS A 45 -17.67 21.22 -2.16
N LEU A 46 -17.99 19.93 -2.14
CA LEU A 46 -17.07 18.84 -2.43
C LEU A 46 -17.69 17.95 -3.51
N LEU A 47 -17.09 17.94 -4.69
CA LEU A 47 -17.49 17.07 -5.79
C LEU A 47 -16.64 15.80 -5.78
N PHE A 48 -17.28 14.64 -5.70
CA PHE A 48 -16.63 13.35 -5.81
C PHE A 48 -17.31 12.48 -6.86
N THR A 49 -16.53 11.57 -7.42
CA THR A 49 -16.95 10.58 -8.41
C THR A 49 -16.50 9.18 -8.03
N TRP A 50 -17.21 8.17 -8.51
CA TRP A 50 -16.88 6.76 -8.30
C TRP A 50 -17.37 5.92 -9.49
N ALA A 51 -16.78 4.75 -9.67
CA ALA A 51 -17.21 3.73 -10.61
C ALA A 51 -18.07 2.67 -9.90
N SER A 52 -19.00 2.06 -10.63
CA SER A 52 -19.78 0.94 -10.11
C SER A 52 -18.97 -0.33 -9.94
N GLY A 53 -19.46 -1.19 -9.04
CA GLY A 53 -19.05 -2.59 -8.98
C GLY A 53 -19.81 -3.44 -10.01
N GLU A 54 -19.67 -4.76 -9.90
CA GLU A 54 -20.49 -5.70 -10.66
C GLU A 54 -21.90 -5.82 -10.06
N LEU A 55 -22.93 -5.66 -10.90
CA LEU A 55 -24.36 -5.72 -10.52
C LEU A 55 -24.77 -7.03 -9.86
N ARG A 56 -24.29 -8.17 -10.36
CA ARG A 56 -24.79 -9.51 -9.97
C ARG A 56 -26.32 -9.57 -10.07
N ASP A 57 -27.05 -9.88 -9.00
CA ASP A 57 -28.54 -9.92 -9.01
C ASP A 57 -29.17 -8.55 -8.71
N CYS A 58 -28.37 -7.49 -8.59
CA CYS A 58 -28.87 -6.14 -8.38
C CYS A 58 -29.55 -5.59 -9.64
N ALA A 59 -30.83 -5.25 -9.51
CA ALA A 59 -31.45 -4.26 -10.38
C ALA A 59 -31.16 -2.88 -9.80
N PHE A 60 -30.15 -2.19 -10.34
CA PHE A 60 -29.73 -0.86 -9.86
C PHE A 60 -30.92 0.08 -9.67
N LYS A 61 -30.98 0.72 -8.49
CA LYS A 61 -32.04 1.66 -8.12
C LYS A 61 -31.47 3.08 -7.97
N ALA A 62 -30.46 3.24 -7.13
CA ALA A 62 -29.83 4.53 -6.86
C ALA A 62 -28.49 4.35 -6.15
N TRP A 63 -27.72 5.42 -6.06
CA TRP A 63 -26.60 5.51 -5.13
C TRP A 63 -27.06 6.01 -3.77
N ARG A 64 -26.49 5.45 -2.70
CA ARG A 64 -26.62 5.99 -1.36
C ARG A 64 -25.26 6.47 -0.89
N VAL A 65 -25.16 7.79 -0.71
CA VAL A 65 -23.97 8.45 -0.17
C VAL A 65 -24.26 8.83 1.27
N GLN A 66 -23.32 8.51 2.16
CA GLN A 66 -23.35 8.96 3.54
C GLN A 66 -22.03 9.61 3.92
N TRP A 67 -22.10 10.55 4.84
CA TRP A 67 -20.93 11.23 5.39
C TRP A 67 -21.05 11.35 6.89
N GLN A 68 -19.91 11.44 7.57
CA GLN A 68 -19.86 11.74 8.99
C GLN A 68 -18.66 12.63 9.32
N VAL A 69 -18.75 13.27 10.47
CA VAL A 69 -17.80 14.31 10.92
C VAL A 69 -17.12 13.89 12.20
N PHE A 70 -15.83 14.19 12.31
CA PHE A 70 -14.99 13.92 13.46
C PHE A 70 -14.35 15.21 13.96
N GLY A 71 -14.16 15.28 15.29
CA GLY A 71 -13.50 16.43 15.93
C GLY A 71 -14.45 17.59 16.24
N LEU A 72 -15.76 17.36 16.21
CA LEU A 72 -16.73 18.33 16.72
C LEU A 72 -16.77 18.28 18.24
N PHE A 73 -16.81 19.46 18.84
CA PHE A 73 -16.99 19.67 20.27
C PHE A 73 -18.21 20.56 20.45
N GLU A 74 -19.08 20.21 21.40
CA GLU A 74 -20.21 21.03 21.82
C GLU A 74 -19.92 21.59 23.21
N GLU A 75 -20.11 22.90 23.39
CA GLU A 75 -20.06 23.53 24.71
C GLU A 75 -21.40 23.36 25.40
N VAL A 76 -21.46 22.48 26.40
CA VAL A 76 -22.65 22.27 27.23
C VAL A 76 -22.38 22.92 28.59
N GLY A 77 -22.73 24.20 28.71
CA GLY A 77 -22.39 25.01 29.87
C GLY A 77 -20.90 25.37 29.89
N ASN A 78 -20.15 24.84 30.86
CA ASN A 78 -18.70 25.04 31.00
C ASN A 78 -17.88 23.81 30.59
N GLU A 79 -18.51 22.76 30.07
CA GLU A 79 -17.84 21.53 29.63
C GLU A 79 -17.82 21.44 28.10
N THR A 80 -16.68 21.04 27.53
CA THR A 80 -16.54 20.69 26.12
C THR A 80 -16.78 19.20 25.94
N VAL A 81 -17.93 18.84 25.36
CA VAL A 81 -18.30 17.45 25.10
C VAL A 81 -17.95 17.10 23.66
N ARG A 82 -17.19 16.01 23.47
CA ARG A 82 -16.90 15.49 22.13
C ARG A 82 -18.16 14.82 21.58
N LEU A 83 -18.60 15.25 20.40
CA LEU A 83 -19.73 14.62 19.73
C LEU A 83 -19.31 13.31 19.08
N GLU A 84 -20.12 12.27 19.28
CA GLU A 84 -19.94 11.00 18.57
C GLU A 84 -20.30 11.16 17.10
N PRO A 85 -19.49 10.61 16.17
CA PRO A 85 -19.72 10.73 14.74
C PRO A 85 -21.01 9.98 14.37
N THR A 86 -21.87 10.63 13.60
CA THR A 86 -23.12 10.04 13.11
C THR A 86 -23.18 10.12 11.59
N TRP A 87 -23.56 9.02 10.95
CA TRP A 87 -23.74 8.96 9.50
C TRP A 87 -24.98 9.75 9.08
N THR A 88 -24.76 10.73 8.21
CA THR A 88 -25.79 11.56 7.60
C THR A 88 -25.96 11.16 6.13
N ASP A 89 -27.19 10.89 5.71
CA ASP A 89 -27.51 10.63 4.30
C ASP A 89 -27.42 11.93 3.51
N ALA A 90 -26.69 11.91 2.40
CA ALA A 90 -26.59 13.05 1.49
C ALA A 90 -27.77 13.02 0.50
N ALA A 91 -28.85 13.71 0.87
CA ALA A 91 -30.08 13.75 0.09
C ALA A 91 -29.85 14.27 -1.34
N GLU A 92 -28.92 15.22 -1.52
CA GLU A 92 -28.52 15.76 -2.82
C GLU A 92 -27.89 14.71 -3.74
N CYS A 93 -27.30 13.65 -3.18
CA CYS A 93 -26.70 12.55 -3.94
C CYS A 93 -27.68 11.44 -4.30
N SER A 94 -28.93 11.52 -3.82
CA SER A 94 -29.90 10.42 -3.92
C SER A 94 -30.63 10.39 -5.27
N SER A 95 -30.35 11.34 -6.17
CA SER A 95 -30.92 11.34 -7.51
C SER A 95 -30.22 10.32 -8.41
N ALA A 96 -31.00 9.51 -9.13
CA ALA A 96 -30.51 8.38 -9.91
C ALA A 96 -29.52 8.83 -11.00
N SER A 97 -28.23 8.66 -10.75
CA SER A 97 -27.20 8.62 -11.79
C SER A 97 -27.26 7.27 -12.51
N ALA A 98 -26.82 7.22 -13.77
CA ALA A 98 -26.67 5.96 -14.47
C ALA A 98 -25.75 5.01 -13.68
N HIS A 99 -26.00 3.70 -13.75
CA HIS A 99 -25.20 2.70 -13.04
C HIS A 99 -23.69 2.78 -13.35
N GLY A 100 -23.29 3.15 -14.58
CA GLY A 100 -21.89 3.11 -15.01
C GLY A 100 -20.94 4.07 -14.28
N SER A 101 -21.43 5.17 -13.74
CA SER A 101 -20.63 6.11 -12.95
C SER A 101 -21.53 6.93 -12.02
N GLY A 102 -21.06 7.14 -10.80
CA GLY A 102 -21.71 8.02 -9.84
C GLY A 102 -20.89 9.29 -9.64
N SER A 103 -21.60 10.40 -9.45
CA SER A 103 -21.03 11.66 -9.02
C SER A 103 -21.96 12.30 -8.01
N CYS A 104 -21.42 12.94 -6.99
CA CYS A 104 -22.22 13.78 -6.14
C CYS A 104 -21.46 15.02 -5.70
N ASN A 105 -22.20 16.13 -5.68
CA ASN A 105 -21.76 17.40 -5.17
C ASN A 105 -22.34 17.64 -3.78
N LEU A 106 -21.55 17.41 -2.73
CA LEU A 106 -21.95 17.68 -1.36
C LEU A 106 -21.87 19.19 -1.09
N THR A 107 -23.03 19.82 -0.98
CA THR A 107 -23.17 21.26 -0.66
C THR A 107 -23.74 21.47 0.75
N SER A 108 -24.41 20.46 1.31
CA SER A 108 -25.10 20.54 2.59
C SER A 108 -24.24 20.27 3.82
N MET A 109 -22.96 19.91 3.63
CA MET A 109 -22.04 19.70 4.74
C MET A 109 -21.68 21.04 5.40
N VAL A 110 -22.51 21.43 6.37
CA VAL A 110 -22.25 22.58 7.24
C VAL A 110 -20.88 22.37 7.91
N GLY A 111 -19.92 23.24 7.61
CA GLY A 111 -18.57 23.15 8.17
C GLY A 111 -17.60 22.26 7.40
N LEU A 112 -17.83 21.98 6.11
CA LEU A 112 -16.90 21.27 5.20
C LEU A 112 -15.45 21.75 5.31
N LEU A 113 -15.25 23.06 5.47
CA LEU A 113 -13.95 23.70 5.69
C LEU A 113 -13.81 24.33 7.08
N SER A 114 -14.61 23.90 8.06
CA SER A 114 -14.31 24.22 9.45
C SER A 114 -12.94 23.65 9.75
N VAL A 115 -12.00 24.54 10.09
CA VAL A 115 -10.60 24.17 10.29
C VAL A 115 -10.53 23.07 11.35
N ASN A 116 -9.77 22.01 11.07
CA ASN A 116 -9.53 20.85 11.96
C ASN A 116 -10.70 19.87 12.13
N VAL A 117 -11.67 19.86 11.21
CA VAL A 117 -12.75 18.88 11.22
C VAL A 117 -12.48 17.80 10.18
N SER A 118 -12.37 16.53 10.62
CA SER A 118 -12.23 15.39 9.69
C SER A 118 -13.57 14.88 9.22
N HIS A 119 -13.58 14.37 8.00
CA HIS A 119 -14.73 13.79 7.35
C HIS A 119 -14.43 12.36 6.93
N GLU A 120 -15.47 11.56 6.81
CA GLU A 120 -15.41 10.24 6.22
C GLU A 120 -16.66 10.09 5.34
N LEU A 121 -16.45 9.60 4.11
CA LEU A 121 -17.51 9.38 3.14
C LEU A 121 -17.65 7.89 2.91
N ARG A 122 -18.87 7.44 2.70
CA ARG A 122 -19.12 6.09 2.18
C ARG A 122 -20.20 6.09 1.14
N VAL A 123 -20.03 5.22 0.16
CA VAL A 123 -20.90 5.09 -0.99
C VAL A 123 -21.29 3.63 -1.14
N GLN A 124 -22.58 3.37 -1.33
CA GLN A 124 -23.08 2.06 -1.71
C GLN A 124 -24.04 2.19 -2.90
N GLU A 125 -24.06 1.16 -3.71
CA GLU A 125 -25.14 0.89 -4.64
C GLU A 125 -26.37 0.35 -3.90
N THR A 126 -27.53 0.94 -4.19
CA THR A 126 -28.83 0.44 -3.75
C THR A 126 -29.59 -0.19 -4.91
N CYS A 127 -30.25 -1.30 -4.62
CA CYS A 127 -30.91 -2.15 -5.60
C CYS A 127 -32.43 -2.13 -5.40
N GLY A 128 -33.15 -2.69 -6.37
CA GLY A 128 -34.60 -2.90 -6.26
C GLY A 128 -34.97 -3.75 -5.03
N SER A 129 -34.09 -4.67 -4.63
CA SER A 129 -34.16 -5.44 -3.39
C SER A 129 -32.98 -5.09 -2.49
N SER A 130 -33.23 -4.72 -1.23
CA SER A 130 -32.17 -4.38 -0.27
C SER A 130 -31.27 -5.57 0.09
N LEU A 131 -31.71 -6.80 -0.20
CA LEU A 131 -30.88 -7.99 -0.05
C LEU A 131 -29.78 -8.08 -1.13
N ALA A 132 -29.92 -7.31 -2.22
CA ALA A 132 -28.96 -7.22 -3.30
C ALA A 132 -28.06 -5.96 -3.21
N ASP A 133 -28.30 -5.08 -2.23
CA ASP A 133 -27.49 -3.87 -2.02
C ASP A 133 -26.01 -4.22 -1.87
N SER A 134 -25.14 -3.41 -2.47
CA SER A 134 -23.70 -3.57 -2.29
C SER A 134 -23.28 -3.23 -0.87
N ALA A 135 -22.09 -3.71 -0.47
CA ALA A 135 -21.42 -3.17 0.71
C ALA A 135 -20.99 -1.72 0.47
N PHE A 136 -20.90 -0.93 1.54
CA PHE A 136 -20.33 0.41 1.47
C PHE A 136 -18.83 0.37 1.15
N THR A 137 -18.40 1.24 0.24
CA THR A 137 -17.00 1.63 0.08
C THR A 137 -16.77 2.92 0.85
N THR A 138 -15.83 2.89 1.79
CA THR A 138 -15.57 4.01 2.71
C THR A 138 -14.21 4.64 2.42
N THR A 139 -14.15 5.96 2.34
CA THR A 139 -12.89 6.70 2.21
C THR A 139 -12.07 6.62 3.49
N PRO A 140 -10.73 6.74 3.45
CA PRO A 140 -9.99 7.12 4.64
C PRO A 140 -10.55 8.44 5.22
N ARG A 141 -10.32 8.70 6.50
CA ARG A 141 -10.70 10.01 7.07
C ARG A 141 -9.83 11.09 6.46
N PHE A 142 -10.41 12.24 6.15
CA PHE A 142 -9.68 13.35 5.53
C PHE A 142 -10.19 14.70 6.01
N TRP A 143 -9.43 15.77 5.79
CA TRP A 143 -9.94 17.14 5.85
C TRP A 143 -9.19 18.04 4.87
N TRP A 144 -9.86 19.06 4.34
CA TRP A 144 -9.20 20.16 3.63
C TRP A 144 -8.86 21.28 4.60
N THR A 145 -7.77 21.98 4.30
CA THR A 145 -7.50 23.26 4.95
C THR A 145 -8.42 24.35 4.37
N SER A 146 -8.28 25.59 4.84
CA SER A 146 -8.93 26.73 4.20
C SER A 146 -8.48 26.96 2.75
N SER A 147 -7.35 26.37 2.33
CA SER A 147 -6.92 26.28 0.93
C SER A 147 -7.33 24.92 0.32
N PRO A 148 -7.99 24.89 -0.85
CA PRO A 148 -8.33 23.64 -1.54
C PRO A 148 -7.10 22.86 -2.00
N GLU A 149 -5.95 23.52 -2.11
CA GLU A 149 -4.68 22.93 -2.54
C GLU A 149 -3.99 22.09 -1.45
N VAL A 150 -4.46 22.16 -0.20
CA VAL A 150 -3.83 21.45 0.93
C VAL A 150 -4.89 20.65 1.68
N TRP A 151 -4.65 19.35 1.82
CA TRP A 151 -5.53 18.45 2.55
C TRP A 151 -4.74 17.41 3.34
N TYR A 152 -5.46 16.75 4.24
CA TYR A 152 -4.91 15.73 5.11
C TYR A 152 -5.70 14.44 4.95
N VAL A 153 -5.00 13.31 4.91
CA VAL A 153 -5.61 11.98 4.86
C VAL A 153 -5.05 11.13 5.99
N ARG A 154 -5.93 10.50 6.76
CA ARG A 154 -5.55 9.68 7.90
C ARG A 154 -5.04 8.32 7.43
N LEU A 155 -3.83 7.97 7.83
CA LEU A 155 -3.31 6.60 7.77
C LEU A 155 -3.68 5.82 9.03
N GLY A 156 -3.71 6.49 10.18
CA GLY A 156 -3.91 5.82 11.47
C GLY A 156 -2.67 5.06 11.94
N PRO A 157 -2.77 4.29 13.04
CA PRO A 157 -1.69 3.40 13.47
C PRO A 157 -1.58 2.18 12.54
N SER A 158 -0.36 1.65 12.38
CA SER A 158 -0.09 0.43 11.62
C SER A 158 0.79 -0.53 12.43
N GLN A 159 0.54 -1.83 12.33
CA GLN A 159 1.47 -2.84 12.86
C GLN A 159 2.61 -3.13 11.91
N GLU A 160 2.42 -2.84 10.62
CA GLU A 160 3.39 -3.03 9.56
C GLU A 160 4.23 -1.76 9.37
N ALA A 161 5.49 -1.94 8.96
CA ALA A 161 6.39 -0.83 8.67
C ALA A 161 5.96 -0.01 7.44
N ALA A 162 4.98 -0.49 6.66
CA ALA A 162 4.39 0.22 5.54
C ALA A 162 2.87 0.30 5.67
N ALA A 163 2.27 1.33 5.09
CA ALA A 163 0.84 1.44 4.90
C ALA A 163 0.55 2.07 3.54
N VAL A 164 -0.55 1.67 2.91
CA VAL A 164 -0.99 2.19 1.62
C VAL A 164 -2.36 2.81 1.79
N THR A 165 -2.56 3.99 1.21
CA THR A 165 -3.86 4.67 1.18
C THR A 165 -4.07 5.39 -0.14
N ASP A 166 -5.33 5.61 -0.50
CA ASP A 166 -5.69 6.53 -1.58
C ASP A 166 -5.90 7.92 -0.99
N VAL A 167 -5.24 8.92 -1.57
CA VAL A 167 -5.30 10.30 -1.06
C VAL A 167 -6.42 11.14 -1.67
N LEU A 168 -7.41 10.49 -2.29
CA LEU A 168 -8.68 11.01 -2.82
C LEU A 168 -8.58 11.92 -4.04
N SER A 169 -7.57 12.78 -4.09
CA SER A 169 -7.25 13.70 -5.18
C SER A 169 -5.79 13.50 -5.61
N PRO A 170 -5.42 13.68 -6.89
CA PRO A 170 -4.02 13.61 -7.34
C PRO A 170 -3.14 14.62 -6.58
N PRO A 171 -2.11 14.17 -5.83
CA PRO A 171 -1.18 15.06 -5.16
C PRO A 171 0.05 15.35 -6.05
N ASP A 172 0.65 16.52 -5.87
CA ASP A 172 2.03 16.79 -6.28
C ASP A 172 3.02 16.20 -5.27
N SER A 173 2.70 16.31 -3.98
CA SER A 173 3.48 15.71 -2.91
C SER A 173 2.63 15.43 -1.68
N CYS A 174 3.02 14.42 -0.90
CA CYS A 174 2.46 14.13 0.41
C CYS A 174 3.59 14.00 1.44
N VAL A 175 3.39 14.56 2.63
CA VAL A 175 4.35 14.51 3.74
C VAL A 175 3.66 13.90 4.97
N PRO A 176 4.28 12.92 5.65
CA PRO A 176 3.72 12.34 6.87
C PRO A 176 3.79 13.33 8.04
N VAL A 177 2.67 13.53 8.71
CA VAL A 177 2.48 14.42 9.85
C VAL A 177 2.01 13.58 11.03
N PRO A 178 2.91 13.19 11.95
CA PRO A 178 2.53 12.43 13.13
C PRO A 178 1.76 13.33 14.11
N GLN A 179 0.61 12.88 14.59
CA GLN A 179 -0.20 13.67 15.52
C GLN A 179 0.42 13.63 16.91
N ALA A 180 1.02 14.76 17.32
CA ALA A 180 1.56 15.02 18.65
C ALA A 180 2.42 13.87 19.22
N ILE A 181 3.59 13.67 18.60
CA ILE A 181 4.70 13.04 19.30
C ILE A 181 5.07 13.99 20.46
N GLY A 182 5.09 13.52 21.71
CA GLY A 182 5.48 14.35 22.85
C GLY A 182 6.81 15.05 22.58
N GLN A 183 6.95 16.31 23.03
CA GLN A 183 8.19 17.07 22.87
C GLN A 183 9.36 16.24 23.43
N GLY A 184 10.28 15.81 22.55
CA GLY A 184 11.49 15.07 22.94
C GLY A 184 11.71 13.69 22.31
N GLN A 185 10.75 13.14 21.54
CA GLN A 185 11.02 11.95 20.74
C GLN A 185 11.78 12.30 19.46
N ALA A 186 12.71 11.42 19.06
CA ALA A 186 13.47 11.55 17.83
C ALA A 186 12.53 11.72 16.62
N PRO A 187 12.93 12.51 15.60
CA PRO A 187 12.14 12.65 14.39
C PRO A 187 11.92 11.28 13.76
N LEU A 188 10.65 10.97 13.46
CA LEU A 188 10.27 9.73 12.82
C LEU A 188 10.46 9.90 11.32
N GLU A 189 11.05 8.90 10.69
CA GLU A 189 11.44 8.97 9.29
C GLU A 189 10.59 8.05 8.44
N PHE A 190 10.05 8.62 7.39
CA PHE A 190 9.09 7.97 6.53
C PHE A 190 9.41 8.31 5.09
N SER A 191 9.49 7.29 4.25
CA SER A 191 9.49 7.47 2.81
C SER A 191 8.07 7.42 2.27
N VAL A 192 7.78 8.29 1.32
CA VAL A 192 6.50 8.38 0.63
C VAL A 192 6.72 8.04 -0.83
N CYS A 193 5.91 7.14 -1.37
CA CYS A 193 5.91 6.79 -2.78
C CYS A 193 4.51 6.92 -3.35
N HIS A 194 4.40 7.55 -4.52
CA HIS A 194 3.15 7.73 -5.23
C HIS A 194 3.04 6.69 -6.35
N SER A 195 1.87 6.11 -6.52
CA SER A 195 1.61 5.05 -7.47
C SER A 195 0.14 5.06 -7.91
N GLY A 196 -0.21 4.14 -8.82
CA GLY A 196 -1.56 3.98 -9.33
C GLY A 196 -2.01 5.12 -10.25
N PRO A 197 -3.29 5.11 -10.66
CA PRO A 197 -3.84 6.13 -11.54
C PRO A 197 -3.73 7.52 -10.92
N PHE A 198 -3.15 8.45 -11.67
CA PHE A 198 -2.96 9.85 -11.25
C PHE A 198 -2.21 10.01 -9.91
N ASN A 199 -1.28 9.10 -9.58
CA ASN A 199 -0.44 9.18 -8.38
C ASN A 199 -1.22 9.21 -7.04
N ARG A 200 -2.47 8.74 -7.04
CA ARG A 200 -3.37 8.82 -5.87
C ARG A 200 -3.10 7.75 -4.82
N THR A 201 -2.51 6.62 -5.22
CA THR A 201 -2.16 5.56 -4.26
C THR A 201 -0.81 5.90 -3.65
N VAL A 202 -0.83 6.25 -2.37
CA VAL A 202 0.36 6.65 -1.62
C VAL A 202 0.75 5.53 -0.65
N SER A 203 1.96 5.00 -0.82
CA SER A 203 2.57 4.10 0.15
C SER A 203 3.52 4.88 1.05
N VAL A 204 3.38 4.70 2.35
CA VAL A 204 4.25 5.29 3.37
C VAL A 204 4.97 4.20 4.11
N THR A 205 6.29 4.25 4.07
CA THR A 205 7.18 3.24 4.66
C THR A 205 8.05 3.89 5.72
N ARG A 206 8.00 3.37 6.93
CA ARG A 206 8.85 3.78 8.04
C ARG A 206 10.28 3.32 7.81
N THR A 207 11.22 4.26 7.82
CA THR A 207 12.62 4.02 7.44
C THR A 207 13.59 3.96 8.62
N ASP A 208 13.23 4.49 9.79
CA ASP A 208 14.06 4.53 11.00
C ASP A 208 14.07 3.19 11.76
N VAL A 209 12.93 2.48 11.83
CA VAL A 209 12.83 1.16 12.47
C VAL A 209 12.00 0.16 11.65
N PRO A 210 12.28 -1.15 11.77
CA PRO A 210 11.57 -2.21 11.04
C PRO A 210 10.25 -2.60 11.71
N SER A 211 9.48 -1.63 12.16
CA SER A 211 8.19 -1.85 12.83
C SER A 211 7.17 -0.83 12.37
N GLY A 212 5.90 -1.11 12.61
CA GLY A 212 4.85 -0.12 12.40
C GLY A 212 4.91 1.05 13.39
N TRP A 213 3.78 1.71 13.55
CA TRP A 213 3.64 2.87 14.41
C TRP A 213 2.31 2.85 15.16
N THR A 214 2.34 3.24 16.42
CA THR A 214 1.17 3.16 17.33
C THR A 214 0.39 4.46 17.44
N TYR A 215 0.92 5.57 16.91
CA TYR A 215 0.28 6.89 16.94
C TYR A 215 -0.55 7.13 15.69
N ASP A 216 -1.39 8.16 15.75
CA ASP A 216 -2.19 8.59 14.60
C ASP A 216 -1.28 9.31 13.60
N LEU A 217 -1.11 8.71 12.41
CA LEU A 217 -0.36 9.31 11.32
C LEU A 217 -1.33 9.91 10.29
N TRP A 218 -1.07 11.15 9.91
CA TRP A 218 -1.77 11.84 8.83
C TRP A 218 -0.81 12.11 7.68
N LEU A 219 -1.32 12.17 6.46
CA LEU A 219 -0.58 12.62 5.28
C LEU A 219 -1.07 14.00 4.91
N LYS A 220 -0.19 14.99 4.96
CA LYS A 220 -0.46 16.31 4.39
C LYS A 220 -0.12 16.25 2.90
N CYS A 221 -1.12 16.35 2.05
CA CYS A 221 -0.95 16.35 0.61
C CYS A 221 -1.21 17.74 0.03
N VAL A 222 -0.53 18.07 -1.06
CA VAL A 222 -0.66 19.35 -1.76
C VAL A 222 -0.75 19.16 -3.28
N THR A 223 -1.48 20.04 -3.98
CA THR A 223 -1.53 20.10 -5.46
C THR A 223 -0.52 21.06 -6.09
N GLU A 224 0.18 21.86 -5.29
CA GLU A 224 1.32 22.65 -5.74
C GLU A 224 2.49 22.35 -4.82
N ALA A 225 3.46 21.57 -5.29
CA ALA A 225 4.69 21.36 -4.54
C ALA A 225 5.44 22.68 -4.38
N SER A 226 5.73 23.07 -3.13
CA SER A 226 6.69 24.14 -2.92
C SER A 226 8.06 23.66 -3.39
N LEU A 227 8.76 24.49 -4.16
CA LEU A 227 10.13 24.24 -4.64
C LEU A 227 11.11 24.36 -3.46
N ALA A 228 11.02 23.43 -2.51
CA ALA A 228 12.05 23.26 -1.51
C ALA A 228 13.31 22.67 -2.18
N PRO A 229 14.53 23.09 -1.78
CA PRO A 229 15.76 22.49 -2.28
C PRO A 229 15.74 20.98 -2.03
N LEU A 230 16.06 20.21 -3.07
CA LEU A 230 16.23 18.76 -2.94
C LEU A 230 17.44 18.47 -2.05
N THR A 231 17.23 17.61 -1.06
CA THR A 231 18.28 17.12 -0.16
C THR A 231 18.48 15.64 -0.40
N ALA A 232 19.73 15.24 -0.63
CA ALA A 232 20.09 13.84 -0.78
C ALA A 232 19.81 13.04 0.49
N ALA A 233 19.39 11.79 0.31
CA ALA A 233 19.30 10.81 1.37
C ALA A 233 20.68 10.58 1.99
N ARG A 234 20.71 10.23 3.28
CA ARG A 234 21.95 9.78 3.91
C ARG A 234 22.20 8.31 3.68
N ALA A 235 23.47 7.96 3.55
CA ALA A 235 23.89 6.58 3.40
C ALA A 235 23.52 5.76 4.65
N PRO A 236 23.31 4.43 4.51
CA PRO A 236 23.20 3.55 5.67
C PRO A 236 24.41 3.71 6.61
N THR A 237 24.19 3.65 7.92
CA THR A 237 25.25 3.83 8.93
C THR A 237 26.08 2.57 9.15
N LEU A 238 25.48 1.41 8.87
CA LEU A 238 26.12 0.11 8.97
C LEU A 238 25.72 -0.74 7.77
N PHE A 239 26.69 -1.47 7.21
CA PHE A 239 26.44 -2.47 6.18
C PHE A 239 27.47 -3.61 6.31
N GLN A 240 26.96 -4.84 6.36
CA GLN A 240 27.76 -6.04 6.54
C GLN A 240 27.22 -7.20 5.69
N LEU A 241 28.14 -7.94 5.07
CA LEU A 241 27.85 -9.24 4.47
C LEU A 241 28.13 -10.33 5.50
N SER A 242 27.29 -11.36 5.55
CA SER A 242 27.37 -12.43 6.54
C SER A 242 26.69 -13.70 6.04
N GLN A 243 26.74 -14.77 6.85
CA GLN A 243 26.07 -16.06 6.60
C GLN A 243 26.32 -16.58 5.17
N PRO A 244 27.58 -16.87 4.80
CA PRO A 244 27.86 -17.42 3.49
C PRO A 244 27.20 -18.78 3.32
N ALA A 245 26.50 -18.93 2.21
CA ALA A 245 26.09 -20.20 1.64
C ALA A 245 26.85 -20.43 0.33
N THR A 246 26.61 -21.55 -0.32
CA THR A 246 27.27 -21.91 -1.58
C THR A 246 27.01 -20.87 -2.67
N LEU A 247 25.78 -20.37 -2.78
CA LEU A 247 25.34 -19.49 -3.86
C LEU A 247 24.64 -18.22 -3.35
N SER A 248 24.77 -17.93 -2.06
CA SER A 248 24.12 -16.77 -1.47
C SER A 248 24.89 -16.18 -0.28
N LEU A 249 24.60 -14.91 -0.01
CA LEU A 249 25.09 -14.15 1.14
C LEU A 249 23.94 -13.37 1.77
N THR A 250 23.95 -13.24 3.10
CA THR A 250 23.03 -12.34 3.81
C THR A 250 23.67 -10.95 3.93
N ALA A 251 23.00 -9.94 3.38
CA ALA A 251 23.34 -8.53 3.51
C ALA A 251 22.52 -7.90 4.64
N GLY A 252 23.17 -7.55 5.75
CA GLY A 252 22.56 -6.84 6.89
C GLY A 252 22.95 -5.36 6.89
N PHE A 253 22.04 -4.48 7.30
CA PHE A 253 22.27 -3.04 7.31
C PHE A 253 21.48 -2.30 8.40
N GLN A 254 21.95 -1.10 8.73
CA GLN A 254 21.22 -0.13 9.54
C GLN A 254 21.00 1.14 8.71
N ALA A 255 19.73 1.51 8.53
CA ALA A 255 19.38 2.75 7.85
C ALA A 255 19.97 3.94 8.62
N GLY A 256 20.54 4.89 7.88
CA GLY A 256 21.03 6.14 8.47
C GLY A 256 19.88 7.08 8.83
N PRO A 257 20.13 8.07 9.71
CA PRO A 257 19.15 9.09 10.03
C PRO A 257 19.06 10.10 8.90
N GLY A 258 17.93 10.18 8.24
CA GLY A 258 17.51 11.25 7.36
C GLY A 258 17.47 10.78 5.92
N ILE A 259 16.28 10.50 5.41
CA ILE A 259 16.08 10.23 3.98
C ILE A 259 16.01 11.51 3.13
N GLY A 260 16.10 12.70 3.73
CA GLY A 260 16.09 13.97 3.01
C GLY A 260 14.81 14.17 2.20
N SER A 261 14.97 14.56 0.93
CA SER A 261 13.88 14.74 -0.04
C SER A 261 13.59 13.46 -0.85
N CYS A 262 14.14 12.32 -0.44
CA CYS A 262 14.03 11.05 -1.15
C CYS A 262 12.59 10.52 -1.16
N SER A 263 11.97 10.54 -2.34
CA SER A 263 10.71 9.85 -2.59
C SER A 263 10.97 8.40 -3.03
N CYS A 264 10.04 7.49 -2.71
CA CYS A 264 10.14 6.06 -3.01
C CYS A 264 11.49 5.43 -2.58
N ALA A 265 11.94 5.76 -1.37
CA ALA A 265 13.21 5.28 -0.83
C ALA A 265 13.24 3.75 -0.79
N SER A 266 14.25 3.21 -1.43
CA SER A 266 14.52 1.78 -1.54
C SER A 266 16.02 1.55 -1.34
N LEU A 267 16.41 0.30 -1.22
CA LEU A 267 17.82 -0.06 -1.15
C LEU A 267 18.32 -0.57 -2.50
N ARG A 268 19.54 -0.15 -2.83
CA ARG A 268 20.29 -0.67 -3.97
C ARG A 268 21.54 -1.37 -3.45
N LEU A 269 21.43 -2.69 -3.31
CA LEU A 269 22.55 -3.57 -2.99
C LEU A 269 23.32 -3.88 -4.27
N GLN A 270 24.64 -3.70 -4.22
CA GLN A 270 25.54 -4.11 -5.28
C GLN A 270 26.65 -4.99 -4.75
N LEU A 271 26.88 -6.12 -5.42
CA LEU A 271 28.00 -7.01 -5.11
C LEU A 271 28.92 -7.13 -6.33
N ARG A 272 30.20 -7.35 -6.06
CA ARG A 272 31.18 -7.74 -7.09
C ARG A 272 32.08 -8.83 -6.56
N ALA A 273 32.44 -9.78 -7.42
CA ALA A 273 33.48 -10.75 -7.13
C ALA A 273 34.85 -10.05 -7.07
N ASN A 274 35.72 -10.51 -6.19
CA ASN A 274 37.07 -9.99 -6.07
C ASN A 274 37.83 -10.14 -7.41
N GLY A 275 38.50 -9.08 -7.86
CA GLY A 275 39.13 -9.02 -9.17
C GLY A 275 38.20 -8.62 -10.33
N SER A 276 36.88 -8.59 -10.13
CA SER A 276 35.94 -8.02 -11.11
C SER A 276 35.86 -6.50 -10.99
N SER A 277 35.78 -5.81 -12.12
CA SER A 277 35.49 -4.37 -12.17
C SER A 277 33.99 -4.05 -12.19
N ALA A 278 33.14 -5.04 -12.46
CA ALA A 278 31.70 -4.85 -12.65
C ALA A 278 30.94 -5.07 -11.32
N TRP A 279 30.06 -4.12 -11.00
CA TRP A 279 29.09 -4.24 -9.92
C TRP A 279 27.79 -4.84 -10.47
N THR A 280 27.21 -5.79 -9.74
CA THR A 280 25.92 -6.40 -10.06
C THR A 280 24.88 -5.93 -9.06
N ASP A 281 23.74 -5.42 -9.54
CA ASP A 281 22.62 -5.01 -8.71
C ASP A 281 21.79 -6.22 -8.24
N PHE A 282 21.45 -6.24 -6.96
CA PHE A 282 20.58 -7.25 -6.34
C PHE A 282 19.28 -6.59 -5.89
N GLY A 283 18.21 -6.81 -6.67
CA GLY A 283 16.86 -6.29 -6.41
C GLY A 283 15.98 -7.23 -5.56
N GLY A 284 14.67 -7.03 -5.63
CA GLY A 284 13.69 -7.89 -4.95
C GLY A 284 13.66 -7.67 -3.43
N GLY A 285 13.88 -8.73 -2.64
CA GLY A 285 13.90 -8.62 -1.18
C GLY A 285 14.91 -7.60 -0.64
N CYS A 286 15.98 -7.35 -1.40
CA CYS A 286 17.03 -6.38 -1.06
C CYS A 286 16.66 -4.92 -1.32
N SER A 287 15.49 -4.61 -1.89
CA SER A 287 15.03 -3.22 -2.05
C SER A 287 14.21 -2.73 -0.87
N ASN A 288 13.74 -3.62 0.01
CA ASN A 288 12.92 -3.27 1.17
C ASN A 288 13.77 -2.71 2.31
N ILE A 289 13.73 -1.39 2.49
CA ILE A 289 14.48 -0.70 3.54
C ILE A 289 14.08 -1.18 4.94
N SER A 290 12.82 -1.55 5.16
CA SER A 290 12.31 -1.97 6.47
C SER A 290 12.73 -3.38 6.87
N SER A 291 13.25 -4.22 5.96
CA SER A 291 13.64 -5.59 6.28
C SER A 291 14.95 -5.69 7.10
N ARG A 292 15.81 -4.67 7.06
CA ARG A 292 17.16 -4.59 7.70
C ARG A 292 18.18 -5.66 7.31
N GLN A 293 17.72 -6.69 6.63
CA GLN A 293 18.53 -7.74 6.05
C GLN A 293 17.85 -8.27 4.80
N CYS A 294 18.64 -8.76 3.87
CA CYS A 294 18.17 -9.47 2.70
C CYS A 294 19.18 -10.53 2.28
N MET A 295 18.76 -11.49 1.47
CA MET A 295 19.63 -12.52 0.91
C MET A 295 19.89 -12.22 -0.56
N ALA A 296 21.16 -12.15 -0.93
CA ALA A 296 21.61 -12.06 -2.31
C ALA A 296 21.89 -13.48 -2.82
N GLU A 297 21.14 -13.94 -3.80
CA GLU A 297 21.22 -15.29 -4.38
C GLU A 297 21.87 -15.27 -5.77
N GLY A 298 22.20 -16.44 -6.31
CA GLY A 298 22.81 -16.58 -7.64
C GLY A 298 24.27 -16.14 -7.68
N LEU A 299 24.96 -16.20 -6.54
CA LEU A 299 26.39 -15.96 -6.43
C LEU A 299 27.18 -17.20 -6.85
N LEU A 300 28.43 -16.99 -7.26
CA LEU A 300 29.35 -18.06 -7.60
C LEU A 300 29.89 -18.69 -6.30
N PRO A 301 30.13 -20.02 -6.27
CA PRO A 301 30.73 -20.69 -5.12
C PRO A 301 32.20 -20.33 -4.95
N ASP A 302 32.72 -20.51 -3.73
CA ASP A 302 34.12 -20.22 -3.35
C ASP A 302 34.65 -18.86 -3.83
N THR A 303 33.77 -17.86 -3.90
CA THR A 303 34.08 -16.57 -4.50
C THR A 303 33.99 -15.48 -3.45
N LEU A 304 35.08 -14.72 -3.30
CA LEU A 304 35.14 -13.58 -2.38
C LEU A 304 34.35 -12.41 -2.97
N TYR A 305 33.33 -11.93 -2.26
CA TYR A 305 32.51 -10.80 -2.67
C TYR A 305 32.79 -9.55 -1.83
N GLU A 306 32.86 -8.42 -2.53
CA GLU A 306 32.75 -7.08 -1.94
C GLU A 306 31.34 -6.55 -2.17
N GLY A 307 30.77 -5.91 -1.15
CA GLY A 307 29.46 -5.28 -1.26
C GLY A 307 29.53 -3.77 -1.14
N ARG A 308 28.57 -3.09 -1.75
CA ARG A 308 28.20 -1.72 -1.40
C ARG A 308 26.68 -1.55 -1.41
N LEU A 309 26.19 -0.63 -0.59
CA LEU A 309 24.76 -0.37 -0.39
C LEU A 309 24.51 1.14 -0.42
N GLN A 310 23.40 1.57 -1.02
CA GLN A 310 22.92 2.95 -0.92
C GLN A 310 21.40 2.97 -0.73
N VAL A 311 20.89 4.10 -0.24
CA VAL A 311 19.47 4.45 -0.36
C VAL A 311 19.26 5.03 -1.76
N ALA A 312 18.44 4.33 -2.56
CA ALA A 312 18.03 4.75 -3.88
C ALA A 312 16.62 5.37 -3.82
N CYS A 313 16.48 6.51 -4.47
CA CYS A 313 15.27 7.31 -4.53
C CYS A 313 14.70 7.29 -5.95
N GLN A 314 13.46 7.77 -6.10
CA GLN A 314 12.88 7.99 -7.43
C GLN A 314 13.73 9.00 -8.22
N GLU A 315 14.11 10.11 -7.59
CA GLU A 315 15.00 11.12 -8.17
C GLU A 315 16.46 10.77 -7.86
N ALA A 316 17.26 10.46 -8.89
CA ALA A 316 18.64 10.02 -8.73
C ALA A 316 19.55 11.03 -8.02
N GLU A 317 19.25 12.33 -8.15
CA GLU A 317 19.96 13.43 -7.47
C GLU A 317 19.77 13.42 -5.95
N THR A 318 18.72 12.73 -5.48
CA THR A 318 18.43 12.56 -4.05
C THR A 318 18.95 11.24 -3.48
N ASN A 319 19.61 10.40 -4.28
CA ASN A 319 20.25 9.18 -3.80
C ASN A 319 21.29 9.49 -2.73
N SER A 320 21.49 8.55 -1.81
CA SER A 320 22.64 8.62 -0.91
C SER A 320 23.93 8.21 -1.60
N ASP A 321 25.05 8.57 -0.98
CA ASP A 321 26.33 7.91 -1.27
C ASP A 321 26.25 6.41 -0.95
N PHE A 322 27.13 5.63 -1.58
CA PHE A 322 27.34 4.23 -1.23
C PHE A 322 28.15 4.08 0.06
N ILE A 323 27.74 3.14 0.92
CA ILE A 323 28.58 2.57 1.97
C ILE A 323 29.07 1.19 1.52
N SER A 324 30.36 0.91 1.74
CA SER A 324 30.95 -0.41 1.45
C SER A 324 30.83 -1.34 2.65
N SER A 325 30.74 -2.64 2.41
CA SER A 325 30.78 -3.64 3.47
C SER A 325 32.13 -3.57 4.19
N ALA A 326 32.12 -3.59 5.53
CA ALA A 326 33.37 -3.49 6.30
C ALA A 326 34.38 -4.60 5.98
N THR A 327 33.89 -5.80 5.67
CA THR A 327 34.71 -6.97 5.34
C THR A 327 34.12 -7.71 4.13
N PRO A 328 34.93 -8.03 3.10
CA PRO A 328 34.51 -8.94 2.04
C PRO A 328 34.19 -10.34 2.61
N VAL A 329 33.28 -11.07 1.98
CA VAL A 329 32.87 -12.41 2.42
C VAL A 329 32.89 -13.38 1.26
N ALA A 330 33.49 -14.56 1.46
CA ALA A 330 33.49 -15.62 0.47
C ALA A 330 32.25 -16.50 0.63
N THR A 331 31.59 -16.81 -0.48
CA THR A 331 30.61 -17.91 -0.54
C THR A 331 31.29 -19.23 -0.21
N LEU A 332 30.49 -20.21 0.22
CA LEU A 332 31.01 -21.54 0.49
C LEU A 332 31.36 -22.24 -0.83
N PRO A 333 32.36 -23.14 -0.83
CA PRO A 333 32.63 -23.95 -2.01
C PRO A 333 31.47 -24.94 -2.23
N GLY A 334 31.11 -25.16 -3.51
CA GLY A 334 30.05 -26.11 -3.89
C GLY A 334 30.39 -27.56 -3.56
N CYS A 335 31.67 -27.90 -3.54
CA CYS A 335 32.19 -29.18 -3.07
C CYS A 335 33.37 -28.96 -2.12
N LYS A 336 33.82 -30.02 -1.43
CA LYS A 336 34.93 -29.98 -0.46
C LYS A 336 36.27 -29.44 -1.04
N TRP A 337 36.37 -29.36 -2.36
CA TRP A 337 37.50 -28.86 -3.14
C TRP A 337 36.98 -28.35 -4.48
N SER A 338 36.12 -27.32 -4.51
CA SER A 338 35.71 -26.68 -5.77
C SER A 338 36.05 -25.21 -5.79
N THR A 339 36.58 -24.72 -6.91
CA THR A 339 36.77 -23.30 -7.21
C THR A 339 35.80 -22.86 -8.30
N ASP A 340 35.64 -21.55 -8.48
CA ASP A 340 34.93 -20.97 -9.64
C ASP A 340 35.49 -21.56 -10.95
N SER A 341 34.59 -22.04 -11.81
CA SER A 341 34.92 -22.61 -13.12
C SER A 341 35.07 -21.54 -14.21
N GLY A 342 34.59 -20.32 -13.96
CA GLY A 342 34.44 -19.26 -14.97
C GLY A 342 33.30 -19.50 -15.97
N ARG A 343 32.44 -20.51 -15.75
CA ARG A 343 31.29 -20.84 -16.59
C ARG A 343 30.00 -20.69 -15.79
N GLN A 344 28.94 -20.22 -16.44
CA GLN A 344 27.61 -20.22 -15.83
C GLN A 344 27.25 -21.66 -15.45
N GLN A 345 26.74 -21.85 -14.23
CA GLN A 345 26.14 -23.10 -13.76
C GLN A 345 27.10 -24.25 -13.43
N GLU A 346 28.42 -24.08 -13.58
CA GLU A 346 29.40 -25.13 -13.28
C GLU A 346 30.37 -24.69 -12.16
N TYR A 347 30.83 -25.63 -11.35
CA TYR A 347 31.99 -25.44 -10.47
C TYR A 347 33.11 -26.42 -10.85
N GLN A 348 34.37 -25.95 -10.76
CA GLN A 348 35.54 -26.79 -11.07
C GLN A 348 36.02 -27.46 -9.79
N CYS A 349 35.95 -28.78 -9.75
CA CYS A 349 36.49 -29.58 -8.67
C CYS A 349 38.03 -29.62 -8.72
N GLY A 350 38.67 -29.87 -7.58
CA GLY A 350 40.12 -29.94 -7.40
C GLY A 350 40.79 -31.12 -8.10
N ASP A 351 40.03 -32.07 -8.63
CA ASP A 351 40.49 -33.09 -9.57
C ASP A 351 40.40 -32.63 -11.04
N GLY A 352 39.91 -31.42 -11.29
CA GLY A 352 39.75 -30.82 -12.61
C GLY A 352 38.43 -31.12 -13.29
N THR A 353 37.50 -31.85 -12.67
CA THR A 353 36.16 -32.09 -13.24
C THR A 353 35.23 -30.90 -13.05
N TYR A 354 34.20 -30.80 -13.88
CA TYR A 354 33.15 -29.79 -13.77
C TYR A 354 31.87 -30.46 -13.28
N CYS A 355 31.24 -29.88 -12.26
CA CYS A 355 29.98 -30.35 -11.73
C CYS A 355 28.91 -29.28 -11.96
N ASP A 356 27.73 -29.73 -12.38
CA ASP A 356 26.58 -28.89 -12.68
C ASP A 356 25.73 -28.71 -11.42
N TRP A 357 25.45 -27.47 -11.03
CA TRP A 357 24.61 -27.17 -9.87
C TRP A 357 23.12 -27.53 -10.04
N ALA A 358 22.69 -27.82 -11.28
CA ALA A 358 21.28 -28.12 -11.58
C ALA A 358 20.79 -29.46 -11.00
N ASP A 359 21.71 -30.35 -10.61
CA ASP A 359 21.39 -31.69 -10.10
C ASP A 359 21.29 -31.77 -8.55
N GLU A 360 21.50 -30.66 -7.82
CA GLU A 360 21.50 -30.64 -6.34
C GLU A 360 20.33 -29.87 -5.68
N ALA A 361 19.30 -29.47 -6.44
CA ALA A 361 18.10 -28.79 -5.92
C ALA A 361 17.07 -29.73 -5.27
#